data_AF-A0A356KXI1-F1
#
_entry.id   AF-A0A356KXI1-F1
#
_cell.length_a   1.000
_cell.length_b   1.000
_cell.length_c   1.000
_cell.angle_alpha   90.00
_cell.angle_beta   90.00
_cell.angle_gamma   90.00
#
_symmetry.space_group_name_H-M   'P 1'
#
loop_
_entity.id
_entity.type
_entity.pdbx_description
1 polymer ?
#
loop_
_entity_poly.entity_id
_entity_poly.type
_entity_poly.pdbx_seq_one_letter_code
_entity_poly.pdbx_strand_id
1 'polypeptide(L)'
;LAARTARALGTEHRRIDVTPRLSDDLPGIAWHLDEPFGIASAAAIYYLARETRRHVTVALSGDAADELFGGYPWRHAWLTPHQLVGRVPRLVRRALGRLAPGHGQDLGGPDGGGVSGRRARALKWL
;
A
#
# COMPACT_ATOMS: atom_id res chain seq x y z
N LEU A 1 -19.21 9.91 -11.48
CA LEU A 1 -18.78 10.90 -10.48
C LEU A 1 -18.05 12.08 -11.14
N ALA A 2 -16.92 11.86 -11.83
CA ALA A 2 -16.11 12.91 -12.45
C ALA A 2 -16.89 13.96 -13.28
N ALA A 3 -17.77 13.53 -14.20
CA ALA A 3 -18.58 14.45 -15.01
C ALA A 3 -19.58 15.30 -14.20
N ARG A 4 -20.01 14.85 -13.02
CA ARG A 4 -20.83 15.67 -12.11
C ARG A 4 -19.96 16.72 -11.41
N THR A 5 -18.77 16.33 -10.95
CA THR A 5 -17.80 17.22 -10.30
C THR A 5 -17.35 18.32 -11.25
N ALA A 6 -16.98 18.00 -12.49
CA ALA A 6 -16.55 18.99 -13.47
C ALA A 6 -17.64 20.01 -13.79
N ARG A 7 -18.90 19.57 -13.92
CA ARG A 7 -20.05 20.49 -14.07
C ARG A 7 -20.23 21.42 -12.87
N ALA A 8 -20.06 20.90 -11.65
CA ALA A 8 -20.17 21.71 -10.44
C ALA A 8 -19.03 22.74 -10.32
N LEU A 9 -17.84 22.43 -10.85
CA LEU A 9 -16.66 23.29 -10.80
C LEU A 9 -16.48 24.17 -12.06
N GLY A 10 -17.34 24.01 -13.07
CA GLY A 10 -17.24 24.75 -14.34
C GLY A 10 -15.99 24.42 -15.16
N THR A 11 -15.42 23.22 -15.02
CA THR A 11 -14.19 22.81 -15.72
C THR A 11 -14.47 22.05 -17.01
N GLU A 12 -13.56 22.13 -17.99
CA GLU A 12 -13.60 21.28 -19.17
C GLU A 12 -13.32 19.83 -18.78
N HIS A 13 -14.26 18.92 -19.10
CA HIS A 13 -14.13 17.51 -18.80
C HIS A 13 -13.94 16.68 -20.06
N ARG A 14 -12.84 15.93 -20.12
CA ARG A 14 -12.58 14.95 -21.18
C ARG A 14 -12.64 13.54 -20.62
N ARG A 15 -13.49 12.71 -21.22
CA ARG A 15 -13.51 11.26 -20.97
C ARG A 15 -12.63 10.59 -22.02
N ILE A 16 -11.79 9.68 -21.56
CA ILE A 16 -10.90 8.91 -22.42
C ILE A 16 -11.19 7.45 -22.13
N ASP A 17 -11.77 6.75 -23.10
CA ASP A 17 -12.00 5.32 -22.99
C ASP A 17 -10.72 4.61 -23.48
N VAL A 18 -10.17 3.77 -22.61
CA VAL A 18 -8.93 3.04 -22.87
C VAL A 18 -9.26 1.56 -22.98
N THR A 19 -8.77 0.91 -24.04
CA THR A 19 -8.76 -0.55 -24.15
C THR A 19 -7.36 -1.05 -23.81
N PRO A 20 -7.13 -1.56 -22.58
CA PRO A 20 -5.80 -1.97 -22.16
C PRO A 20 -5.34 -3.23 -22.90
N ARG A 21 -4.07 -3.26 -23.33
CA ARG A 21 -3.39 -4.45 -23.82
C ARG A 21 -2.29 -4.84 -22.84
N LEU A 22 -2.72 -5.29 -21.67
CA LEU A 22 -1.84 -5.40 -20.51
C LEU A 22 -0.64 -6.32 -20.77
N SER A 23 -0.82 -7.44 -21.49
CA SER A 23 0.29 -8.33 -21.88
C SER A 23 1.43 -7.58 -22.60
N ASP A 24 1.06 -6.67 -23.47
CA ASP A 24 1.98 -5.97 -24.37
C ASP A 24 2.59 -4.74 -23.67
N ASP A 25 1.79 -4.07 -22.84
CA ASP A 25 2.17 -2.84 -22.14
C ASP A 25 2.92 -3.12 -20.82
N LEU A 26 2.84 -4.34 -20.25
CA LEU A 26 3.48 -4.72 -18.97
C LEU A 26 4.98 -4.42 -18.90
N PRO A 27 5.81 -4.76 -19.91
CA PRO A 27 7.23 -4.40 -19.89
C PRO A 27 7.45 -2.88 -19.83
N GLY A 28 6.62 -2.11 -20.55
CA GLY A 28 6.66 -0.66 -20.51
C GLY A 28 6.26 -0.10 -19.15
N ILE A 29 5.22 -0.65 -18.53
CA ILE A 29 4.80 -0.28 -17.18
C ILE A 29 5.93 -0.56 -16.18
N ALA A 30 6.51 -1.75 -16.20
CA ALA A 30 7.61 -2.12 -15.31
C ALA A 30 8.84 -1.21 -15.50
N TRP A 31 9.16 -0.84 -16.74
CA TRP A 31 10.25 0.11 -17.01
C TRP A 31 10.01 1.48 -16.38
N HIS A 32 8.78 2.02 -16.42
CA HIS A 32 8.46 3.33 -15.82
C HIS A 32 8.37 3.28 -14.29
N LEU A 33 8.25 2.10 -13.70
CA LEU A 33 8.22 1.88 -12.25
C LEU A 33 9.58 1.48 -11.68
N ASP A 34 10.61 1.36 -12.53
CA ASP A 34 11.97 0.85 -12.22
C ASP A 34 12.03 -0.60 -11.69
N GLU A 35 10.90 -1.25 -11.42
CA GLU A 35 10.80 -2.66 -11.04
C GLU A 35 9.41 -3.24 -11.37
N PRO A 36 9.24 -4.58 -11.45
CA PRO A 36 7.92 -5.20 -11.60
C PRO A 36 7.12 -5.08 -10.29
N PHE A 37 6.61 -3.88 -10.02
CA PHE A 37 5.89 -3.56 -8.79
C PHE A 37 4.38 -3.77 -8.94
N GLY A 38 3.82 -4.63 -8.08
CA GLY A 38 2.42 -5.08 -8.14
C GLY A 38 1.41 -4.09 -7.56
N ILE A 39 1.42 -2.82 -7.99
CA ILE A 39 0.39 -1.85 -7.56
C ILE A 39 -0.85 -2.02 -8.44
N ALA A 40 -2.01 -2.24 -7.82
CA ALA A 40 -3.28 -2.41 -8.53
C ALA A 40 -3.66 -1.23 -9.46
N SER A 41 -3.22 -0.01 -9.14
CA SER A 41 -3.47 1.21 -9.92
C SER A 41 -2.44 1.49 -11.01
N ALA A 42 -1.31 0.77 -11.08
CA ALA A 42 -0.20 1.06 -11.98
C ALA A 42 -0.63 1.15 -13.45
N ALA A 43 -1.36 0.16 -13.93
CA ALA A 43 -1.85 0.15 -15.30
C ALA A 43 -2.77 1.35 -15.59
N ALA A 44 -3.69 1.67 -14.69
CA ALA A 44 -4.61 2.78 -14.86
C ALA A 44 -3.86 4.13 -14.92
N ILE A 45 -2.88 4.34 -14.04
CA ILE A 45 -2.05 5.55 -14.03
C ILE A 45 -1.20 5.65 -15.30
N TYR A 46 -0.62 4.53 -15.74
CA TYR A 46 0.17 4.47 -16.98
C TYR A 46 -0.64 4.93 -18.20
N TYR A 47 -1.83 4.37 -18.42
CA TYR A 47 -2.68 4.78 -19.55
C TYR A 47 -3.19 6.21 -19.38
N LEU A 48 -3.56 6.62 -18.16
CA LEU A 48 -4.01 7.98 -17.88
C LEU A 48 -2.91 8.99 -18.22
N ALA A 49 -1.67 8.77 -17.77
CA ALA A 49 -0.54 9.63 -18.05
C ALA A 49 -0.23 9.69 -19.56
N ARG A 50 -0.21 8.52 -20.23
CA ARG A 50 0.02 8.41 -21.67
C ARG A 50 -0.97 9.24 -22.50
N GLU A 51 -2.24 9.21 -22.12
CA GLU A 51 -3.29 9.96 -22.82
C GLU A 51 -3.33 11.44 -22.41
N THR A 52 -3.15 11.74 -21.12
CA THR A 52 -3.18 13.12 -20.59
C THR A 52 -2.06 13.98 -21.18
N ARG A 53 -0.88 13.40 -21.41
CA ARG A 53 0.29 14.11 -21.98
C ARG A 53 0.06 14.66 -23.40
N ARG A 54 -0.93 14.14 -24.11
CA ARG A 54 -1.35 14.62 -25.45
C ARG A 54 -2.11 15.94 -25.39
N HIS A 55 -2.57 16.35 -24.21
CA HIS A 55 -3.46 17.50 -24.03
C HIS A 55 -2.87 18.56 -23.11
N VAL A 56 -2.12 18.15 -22.08
CA VAL A 56 -1.53 19.06 -21.10
C VAL A 56 -0.08 18.68 -20.83
N THR A 57 0.69 19.67 -20.40
CA THR A 57 2.08 19.48 -19.94
C THR A 57 2.16 19.20 -18.45
N VAL A 58 1.22 19.74 -17.67
CA VAL A 58 1.15 19.60 -16.21
C VAL A 58 -0.25 19.16 -15.81
N ALA A 59 -0.33 18.17 -14.91
CA ALA A 59 -1.56 17.70 -14.30
C ALA A 59 -1.39 17.63 -12.77
N LEU A 60 -2.42 18.04 -12.03
CA LEU A 60 -2.47 17.95 -10.57
C LEU A 60 -3.27 16.70 -10.18
N SER A 61 -2.70 15.85 -9.32
CA SER A 61 -3.39 14.70 -8.73
C SER A 61 -3.72 14.96 -7.25
N GLY A 62 -4.75 14.27 -6.76
CA GLY A 62 -5.06 14.20 -5.33
C GLY A 62 -4.38 13.02 -4.63
N ASP A 63 -3.22 12.59 -5.12
CA ASP A 63 -2.46 11.50 -4.51
C ASP A 63 -1.98 11.91 -3.10
N ALA A 64 -1.72 10.94 -2.23
CA ALA A 64 -1.33 11.17 -0.82
C ALA A 64 -2.43 11.73 0.13
N ALA A 65 -3.63 12.04 -0.36
CA ALA A 65 -4.69 12.61 0.49
C ALA A 65 -5.16 11.64 1.58
N ASP A 66 -5.24 10.34 1.26
CA ASP A 66 -5.67 9.31 2.20
C ASP A 66 -4.61 9.06 3.30
N GLU A 67 -3.34 9.28 2.99
CA GLU A 67 -2.21 9.22 3.92
C GLU A 67 -2.26 10.39 4.89
N LEU A 68 -2.48 11.60 4.38
CA LEU A 68 -2.50 12.83 5.18
C LEU A 68 -3.72 12.88 6.10
N PHE A 69 -4.89 12.54 5.58
CA PHE A 69 -6.16 12.65 6.31
C PHE A 69 -6.65 11.32 6.90
N GLY A 70 -5.94 10.22 6.65
CA GLY A 70 -6.32 8.90 7.15
C GLY A 70 -7.59 8.35 6.50
N GLY A 71 -7.78 8.58 5.20
CA GLY A 71 -8.97 8.13 4.45
C GLY A 71 -9.01 6.62 4.22
N TYR A 72 -7.89 5.93 4.41
CA TYR A 72 -7.81 4.47 4.37
C TYR A 72 -8.68 3.80 5.45
N PRO A 73 -9.72 3.01 5.09
CA PRO A 73 -10.62 2.40 6.07
C PRO A 73 -9.93 1.48 7.07
N TRP A 74 -8.90 0.75 6.60
CA TRP A 74 -8.13 -0.16 7.44
C TRP A 74 -7.42 0.59 8.58
N ARG A 75 -6.97 1.83 8.36
CA ARG A 75 -6.30 2.65 9.38
C ARG A 75 -7.15 2.81 10.65
N HIS A 76 -8.47 2.89 10.50
CA HIS A 76 -9.41 2.97 11.64
C HIS A 76 -9.74 1.60 12.23
N ALA A 77 -9.78 0.56 11.41
CA ALA A 77 -10.04 -0.81 11.83
C ALA A 77 -8.94 -1.36 12.77
N TRP A 78 -7.68 -0.97 12.59
CA TRP A 78 -6.57 -1.38 13.46
C TRP A 78 -6.49 -0.59 14.78
N LEU A 79 -7.05 0.63 14.81
CA LEU A 79 -7.05 1.48 16.00
C LEU A 79 -8.06 0.99 17.06
N THR A 80 -9.15 0.34 16.67
CA THR A 80 -10.20 -0.09 17.60
C THR A 80 -9.79 -1.26 18.52
N PRO A 81 -9.18 -2.35 18.02
CA PRO A 81 -8.77 -3.48 18.87
C PRO A 81 -7.56 -3.14 19.75
N HIS A 82 -6.55 -2.46 19.21
CA HIS A 82 -5.28 -2.25 19.91
C HIS A 82 -5.41 -1.26 21.08
N GLN A 83 -6.36 -0.30 21.01
CA GLN A 83 -6.68 0.58 22.13
C GLN A 83 -7.47 -0.15 23.24
N LEU A 84 -8.30 -1.13 22.89
CA LEU A 84 -9.04 -1.94 23.87
C LEU A 84 -8.14 -2.97 24.56
N VAL A 85 -7.21 -3.60 23.83
CA VAL A 85 -6.20 -4.52 24.40
C VAL A 85 -5.30 -3.83 25.42
N GLY A 86 -4.99 -2.54 25.21
CA GLY A 86 -4.24 -1.71 26.16
C GLY A 86 -4.99 -1.43 27.47
N ARG A 87 -6.33 -1.42 27.45
CA ARG A 87 -7.20 -1.25 28.63
C ARG A 87 -7.40 -2.53 29.43
N VAL A 88 -7.09 -3.70 28.86
CA VAL A 88 -7.15 -4.98 29.58
C VAL A 88 -5.98 -5.05 30.57
N PRO A 89 -6.24 -5.26 31.88
CA PRO A 89 -5.19 -5.40 32.89
C PRO A 89 -4.16 -6.47 32.52
N ARG A 90 -2.88 -6.23 32.84
CA ARG A 90 -1.74 -7.09 32.47
C ARG A 90 -1.94 -8.57 32.86
N LEU A 91 -2.64 -8.83 33.96
CA LEU A 91 -2.95 -10.17 34.46
C LEU A 91 -3.90 -10.94 33.55
N VAL A 92 -5.00 -10.30 33.11
CA VAL A 92 -5.99 -10.91 32.20
C VAL A 92 -5.36 -11.17 30.84
N ARG A 93 -4.55 -10.23 30.33
CA ARG A 93 -3.81 -10.41 29.07
C ARG A 93 -2.82 -11.58 29.14
N ARG A 94 -2.13 -11.75 30.27
CA ARG A 94 -1.21 -12.90 30.49
C ARG A 94 -1.96 -14.22 30.61
N ALA A 95 -3.13 -14.24 31.25
CA ALA A 95 -3.94 -15.44 31.37
C ALA A 95 -4.49 -15.88 30.00
N LEU A 96 -5.04 -14.95 29.22
CA LEU A 96 -5.53 -15.22 27.86
C LEU A 96 -4.40 -15.63 26.91
N GLY A 97 -3.23 -15.00 27.00
CA GLY A 97 -2.05 -15.37 26.19
C GLY A 97 -1.49 -16.76 26.50
N ARG A 98 -1.74 -17.31 27.70
CA ARG A 98 -1.38 -18.69 28.06
C ARG A 98 -2.39 -19.73 27.57
N LEU A 99 -3.61 -19.30 27.27
CA LEU A 99 -4.70 -20.16 26.80
C LEU A 99 -4.84 -20.11 25.27
N ALA A 100 -4.26 -19.10 24.60
CA ALA A 100 -4.23 -19.01 23.15
C ALA A 100 -3.19 -20.00 22.57
N PRO A 101 -3.58 -20.96 21.72
CA PRO A 101 -2.64 -21.85 21.05
C PRO A 101 -1.72 -21.03 20.14
N GLY A 102 -0.40 -21.22 20.31
CA GLY A 102 0.63 -20.41 19.67
C GLY A 102 0.45 -20.28 18.16
N HIS A 103 0.02 -19.11 17.71
CA HIS A 103 0.27 -18.64 16.36
C HIS A 103 1.58 -17.85 16.41
N GLY A 104 2.67 -18.55 16.11
CA GLY A 104 3.96 -17.92 15.85
C GLY A 104 3.83 -17.00 14.65
N GLN A 105 3.79 -15.70 14.91
CA GLN A 105 4.24 -14.70 13.96
C GLN A 105 5.24 -13.79 14.68
N ASP A 106 6.50 -14.05 14.37
CA ASP A 106 7.61 -13.14 14.61
C ASP A 106 7.29 -11.79 13.98
N LEU A 107 6.87 -10.84 14.81
CA LEU A 107 6.96 -9.41 14.52
C LEU A 107 8.11 -8.88 15.36
N GLY A 108 9.29 -8.88 14.75
CA GLY A 108 10.51 -8.32 15.30
C GLY A 108 10.33 -6.85 15.68
N GLY A 109 10.61 -6.56 16.94
CA GLY A 109 10.81 -5.22 17.49
C GLY A 109 12.07 -5.24 18.37
N PRO A 110 12.82 -4.14 18.41
CA PRO A 110 14.23 -4.14 18.79
C PRO A 110 14.36 -4.20 20.31
N ASP A 111 15.13 -5.17 20.81
CA ASP A 111 16.13 -4.98 21.87
C ASP A 111 16.54 -6.34 22.47
N GLY A 112 17.84 -6.61 22.46
CA GLY A 112 18.46 -7.37 23.55
C GLY A 112 18.84 -8.83 23.28
N GLY A 113 19.90 -9.02 22.49
CA GLY A 113 21.12 -9.73 22.92
C GLY A 113 21.08 -11.25 23.17
N GLY A 114 21.98 -11.97 22.50
CA GLY A 114 22.31 -13.34 22.90
C GLY A 114 23.15 -14.10 21.90
N VAL A 115 24.44 -13.77 21.81
CA VAL A 115 25.48 -14.57 21.13
C VAL A 115 25.49 -15.99 21.71
N SER A 116 25.33 -17.02 20.87
CA SER A 116 26.03 -18.29 21.05
C SER A 116 26.01 -19.10 19.76
N GLY A 117 27.19 -19.56 19.37
CA GLY A 117 27.51 -19.96 18.01
C GLY A 117 26.85 -21.24 17.53
N ARG A 118 26.59 -21.28 16.22
CA ARG A 118 26.87 -22.44 15.37
C ARG A 118 27.21 -21.93 13.97
N ARG A 119 28.41 -22.28 13.52
CA ARG A 119 28.96 -21.97 12.20
C ARG A 119 28.02 -22.52 11.11
N ALA A 120 27.39 -21.64 10.35
CA ALA A 120 26.83 -21.97 9.04
C ALA A 120 27.55 -21.12 7.99
N ARG A 121 28.31 -21.78 7.11
CA ARG A 121 29.02 -21.18 6.00
C ARG A 121 27.99 -20.60 5.03
N ALA A 122 28.02 -19.30 4.82
CA ALA A 122 27.27 -18.66 3.74
C ALA A 122 28.18 -18.56 2.50
N LEU A 123 28.04 -19.54 1.61
CA LEU A 123 28.29 -19.34 0.18
C LEU A 123 27.02 -18.69 -0.35
N LYS A 124 27.02 -17.36 -0.51
CA LYS A 124 25.98 -16.65 -1.24
C LYS A 124 26.58 -16.27 -2.60
N TRP A 125 26.08 -16.96 -3.62
CA TRP A 125 26.39 -16.78 -5.02
C TRP A 125 26.04 -15.36 -5.47
N LEU A 126 26.84 -14.88 -6.44
CA LEU A 126 26.60 -13.71 -7.29
C LEU A 126 25.21 -13.73 -7.93
#